data_AF-A0A7X1PAM8-F1
#
_entry.id   AF-A0A7X1PAM8-F1
#
_cell.length_a   1.000
_cell.length_b   1.000
_cell.length_c   1.000
_cell.angle_alpha   90.00
_cell.angle_beta   90.00
_cell.angle_gamma   90.00
#
_symmetry.space_group_name_H-M   'P 1'
#
loop_
_entity.id
_entity.type
_entity.pdbx_description
1 polymer ?
#
loop_
_entity_poly.entity_id
_entity_poly.type
_entity_poly.pdbx_seq_one_letter_code
_entity_poly.pdbx_strand_id
1 'polypeptide(L)'
;RMGLFRSDDRGASWYDTEIGRFSPLTYCRDVLVSPHDARVMYACLSQAAFSTAGSLYRSDDLAQTWRRIDHGVDAQSTVMAVSVNPNDPASIWCVTRGGQVIGTEDSGASWTDHRLPDGVHDVYTVACV
;
A
#
# COMPACT_ATOMS: atom_id res chain seq x y z
N ARG A 1 -19.89 2.51 -2.67
CA ARG A 1 -19.00 2.48 -1.49
C ARG A 1 -17.67 1.88 -1.94
N MET A 2 -16.56 2.57 -1.72
CA MET A 2 -15.21 2.02 -1.90
C MET A 2 -14.70 1.59 -0.51
N GLY A 3 -13.95 0.50 -0.44
CA GLY A 3 -13.48 -0.02 0.84
C GLY A 3 -12.67 -1.29 0.68
N LEU A 4 -12.19 -1.78 1.83
CA LEU A 4 -11.51 -3.06 1.95
C LEU A 4 -12.43 -4.04 2.65
N PHE A 5 -12.48 -5.26 2.14
CA PHE A 5 -13.31 -6.32 2.67
C PHE A 5 -12.46 -7.54 2.92
N ARG A 6 -12.73 -8.24 4.01
CA ARG A 6 -12.02 -9.46 4.40
C ARG A 6 -13.04 -10.56 4.68
N SER A 7 -12.61 -11.80 4.50
CA SER A 7 -13.36 -13.00 4.80
C SER A 7 -12.52 -13.91 5.68
N ASP A 8 -13.14 -14.55 6.67
CA ASP A 8 -12.54 -15.55 7.55
C ASP A 8 -12.96 -16.98 7.21
N ASP A 9 -13.90 -17.14 6.28
CA ASP A 9 -14.61 -18.39 6.01
C ASP A 9 -14.49 -18.80 4.53
N ARG A 10 -13.34 -18.49 3.92
CA ARG A 10 -13.03 -18.81 2.51
C ARG A 10 -14.00 -18.16 1.51
N GLY A 11 -14.48 -16.96 1.83
CA GLY A 11 -15.31 -16.13 0.97
C GLY A 11 -16.80 -16.41 1.07
N ALA A 12 -17.26 -17.21 2.04
CA ALA A 12 -18.68 -17.44 2.27
C ALA A 12 -19.37 -16.19 2.85
N SER A 13 -18.66 -15.42 3.68
CA SER A 13 -19.08 -14.11 4.16
C SER A 13 -17.92 -13.10 4.11
N TRP A 14 -18.28 -11.83 4.00
CA TRP A 14 -17.35 -10.71 3.89
C TRP A 14 -17.78 -9.59 4.82
N TYR A 15 -16.82 -8.98 5.51
CA TYR A 15 -17.04 -7.80 6.34
C TYR A 15 -16.16 -6.65 5.88
N ASP A 16 -16.69 -5.43 6.00
CA ASP A 16 -15.95 -4.21 5.76
C ASP A 16 -14.92 -4.03 6.88
N THR A 17 -13.66 -3.75 6.52
CA THR A 17 -12.60 -3.45 7.48
C THR A 17 -12.67 -2.02 8.02
N GLU A 18 -13.67 -1.26 7.57
CA GLU A 18 -13.96 0.13 7.93
C GLU A 18 -12.77 1.06 7.68
N ILE A 19 -12.05 0.87 6.56
CA ILE A 19 -10.80 1.59 6.26
C ILE A 19 -10.94 3.12 6.36
N GLY A 20 -12.13 3.66 6.07
CA GLY A 20 -12.45 5.09 6.21
C GLY A 20 -12.35 5.64 7.64
N ARG A 21 -12.30 4.79 8.67
CA ARG A 21 -12.03 5.21 10.06
C ARG A 21 -10.56 5.54 10.30
N PHE A 22 -9.67 5.01 9.46
CA PHE A 22 -8.21 5.11 9.61
C PHE A 22 -7.56 5.96 8.51
N SER A 23 -8.23 6.10 7.37
CA SER A 23 -7.72 6.83 6.21
C SER A 23 -8.78 7.74 5.58
N PRO A 24 -8.42 8.97 5.18
CA PRO A 24 -9.28 9.79 4.33
C PRO A 24 -9.36 9.24 2.88
N LEU A 25 -8.45 8.35 2.50
CA LEU A 25 -8.38 7.71 1.18
C LEU A 25 -8.95 6.29 1.28
N THR A 26 -9.93 5.95 0.44
CA THR A 26 -10.65 4.67 0.53
C THR A 26 -10.60 3.84 -0.75
N TYR A 27 -10.11 4.40 -1.86
CA TYR A 27 -9.90 3.66 -3.08
C TYR A 27 -8.60 2.86 -2.97
N CYS A 28 -8.70 1.53 -2.93
CA CYS A 28 -7.54 0.65 -2.83
C CYS A 28 -7.19 0.02 -4.18
N ARG A 29 -5.92 0.06 -4.60
CA ARG A 29 -5.43 -0.64 -5.80
C ARG A 29 -4.80 -1.99 -5.51
N ASP A 30 -4.13 -2.11 -4.37
CA ASP A 30 -3.37 -3.30 -4.04
C ASP A 30 -3.38 -3.56 -2.54
N VAL A 31 -3.46 -4.84 -2.18
CA VAL A 31 -3.39 -5.35 -0.82
C VAL A 31 -2.43 -6.53 -0.81
N LEU A 32 -1.40 -6.46 0.04
CA LEU A 32 -0.37 -7.48 0.17
C LEU A 32 -0.37 -8.06 1.58
N VAL A 33 -0.41 -9.38 1.71
CA VAL A 33 -0.10 -10.07 2.96
C VAL A 33 1.42 -10.20 3.07
N SER A 34 1.97 -9.85 4.23
CA SER A 34 3.42 -9.93 4.44
C SER A 34 3.93 -11.37 4.28
N PRO A 35 5.08 -11.59 3.60
CA PRO A 35 5.71 -12.89 3.55
C PRO A 35 6.31 -13.31 4.91
N HIS A 36 6.46 -12.37 5.86
CA HIS A 36 7.11 -12.59 7.16
C HIS A 36 6.11 -12.90 8.28
N ASP A 37 4.86 -12.45 8.16
CA ASP A 37 3.79 -12.71 9.13
C ASP A 37 2.41 -12.55 8.46
N ALA A 38 1.62 -13.62 8.42
CA ALA A 38 0.30 -13.64 7.79
C ALA A 38 -0.73 -12.71 8.47
N ARG A 39 -0.44 -12.20 9.67
CA ARG A 39 -1.25 -11.19 10.36
C ARG A 39 -1.02 -9.78 9.83
N VAL A 40 0.13 -9.55 9.19
CA VAL A 40 0.55 -8.25 8.69
C VAL A 40 0.08 -8.07 7.24
N MET A 41 -0.56 -6.95 6.98
CA MET A 41 -1.07 -6.60 5.65
C MET A 41 -0.73 -5.16 5.30
N TYR A 42 -0.56 -4.90 4.01
CA TYR A 42 -0.31 -3.57 3.44
C TYR A 42 -1.43 -3.22 2.47
N ALA A 43 -1.82 -1.96 2.40
CA ALA A 43 -2.83 -1.47 1.48
C ALA A 43 -2.40 -0.16 0.80
N CYS A 44 -2.45 -0.15 -0.53
CA CYS A 44 -2.22 1.02 -1.35
C CYS A 44 -3.54 1.79 -1.52
N LEU A 45 -3.67 2.93 -0.86
CA LEU A 45 -4.89 3.75 -0.85
C LEU A 45 -4.70 5.03 -1.66
N SER A 46 -5.76 5.50 -2.31
CA SER A 46 -5.78 6.72 -3.14
C SER A 46 -7.18 7.34 -3.14
N GLN A 47 -7.34 8.50 -3.78
CA GLN A 47 -8.65 9.14 -3.91
C GLN A 47 -9.56 8.41 -4.92
N ALA A 48 -8.97 7.97 -6.04
CA ALA A 48 -9.66 7.30 -7.14
C ALA A 48 -8.65 6.55 -8.04
N ALA A 49 -9.14 5.90 -9.10
CA ALA A 49 -8.30 5.25 -10.12
C ALA A 49 -7.26 6.21 -10.72
N PHE A 50 -7.66 7.46 -10.95
CA PHE A 50 -6.79 8.56 -11.34
C PHE A 50 -6.79 9.59 -10.21
N SER A 51 -5.66 9.73 -9.54
CA SER A 51 -5.49 10.57 -8.35
C SER A 51 -4.20 11.36 -8.44
N THR A 52 -4.14 12.47 -7.71
CA THR A 52 -2.92 13.24 -7.42
C THR A 52 -2.35 12.93 -6.04
N ALA A 53 -3.01 12.07 -5.27
CA ALA A 53 -2.57 11.62 -3.95
C ALA A 53 -2.76 10.12 -3.76
N GLY A 54 -1.85 9.52 -3.00
CA GLY A 54 -1.99 8.18 -2.47
C GLY A 54 -1.25 8.01 -1.15
N SER A 55 -1.35 6.82 -0.58
CA SER A 55 -0.72 6.49 0.70
C SER A 55 -0.59 5.00 0.89
N LEU A 56 0.41 4.58 1.66
CA LEU A 56 0.57 3.21 2.10
C LEU A 56 0.14 3.03 3.56
N TYR A 57 -0.73 2.05 3.79
CA TYR A 57 -1.22 1.67 5.10
C TYR A 57 -0.78 0.27 5.48
N ARG A 58 -0.59 0.02 6.78
CA ARG A 58 -0.26 -1.28 7.37
C ARG A 58 -1.26 -1.66 8.46
N SER A 59 -1.60 -2.94 8.50
CA SER A 59 -2.28 -3.62 9.61
C SER A 59 -1.36 -4.70 10.18
N ASP A 60 -1.46 -4.97 11.48
CA ASP A 60 -0.75 -6.05 12.21
C ASP A 60 -1.71 -7.06 12.86
N ASP A 61 -3.00 -6.93 12.60
CA ASP A 61 -4.07 -7.60 13.32
C ASP A 61 -5.13 -8.15 12.39
N LEU A 62 -4.72 -8.63 11.20
CA LEU A 62 -5.61 -9.18 10.17
C LEU A 62 -6.64 -8.13 9.72
N ALA A 63 -6.16 -6.95 9.32
CA ALA A 63 -6.99 -5.85 8.82
C ALA A 63 -8.07 -5.33 9.79
N GLN A 64 -7.95 -5.56 11.10
CA GLN A 64 -8.88 -5.00 12.09
C GLN A 64 -8.59 -3.52 12.33
N THR A 65 -7.31 -3.14 12.37
CA THR A 65 -6.87 -1.75 12.44
C THR A 65 -5.79 -1.46 11.41
N TRP A 66 -5.71 -0.19 11.00
CA TRP A 66 -4.76 0.28 10.00
C TRP A 66 -4.06 1.55 10.45
N ARG A 67 -2.80 1.72 10.06
CA ARG A 67 -2.05 2.98 10.22
C ARG A 67 -1.30 3.32 8.94
N ARG A 68 -1.20 4.61 8.64
CA ARG A 68 -0.32 5.12 7.58
C ARG A 68 1.14 4.84 7.98
N ILE A 69 1.99 4.44 7.04
CA ILE A 69 3.41 4.18 7.33
C ILE A 69 4.40 4.99 6.49
N ASP A 70 3.97 5.53 5.36
CA ASP A 70 4.78 6.32 4.41
C ASP A 70 4.93 7.79 4.82
N HIS A 71 5.52 8.02 6.00
CA HIS A 71 5.70 9.37 6.54
C HIS A 71 6.89 10.10 5.90
N GLY A 72 6.76 11.41 5.74
CA GLY A 72 7.83 12.27 5.20
C GLY A 72 7.96 12.27 3.68
N VAL A 73 7.15 11.46 2.98
CA VAL A 73 7.06 11.39 1.53
C VAL A 73 5.60 11.48 1.09
N ASP A 74 5.35 12.13 -0.03
CA ASP A 74 4.01 12.25 -0.60
C ASP A 74 3.94 11.53 -1.95
N ALA A 75 3.03 10.55 -2.05
CA ALA A 75 2.70 9.91 -3.31
C ALA A 75 1.91 10.88 -4.19
N GLN A 76 2.50 11.30 -5.31
CA GLN A 76 1.91 12.31 -6.20
C GLN A 76 1.03 11.74 -7.31
N SER A 77 0.58 10.49 -7.15
CA SER A 77 -0.38 9.85 -8.03
C SER A 77 -1.05 8.67 -7.32
N THR A 78 -1.96 7.97 -8.00
CA THR A 78 -2.51 6.70 -7.51
C THR A 78 -1.39 5.74 -7.18
N VAL A 79 -1.32 5.23 -5.95
CA VAL A 79 -0.38 4.16 -5.58
C VAL A 79 -0.94 2.85 -6.14
N MET A 80 -0.15 2.19 -6.97
CA MET A 80 -0.60 1.10 -7.83
C MET A 80 -0.27 -0.28 -7.27
N ALA A 81 0.88 -0.41 -6.63
CA ALA A 81 1.33 -1.68 -6.05
C ALA A 81 2.28 -1.44 -4.88
N VAL A 82 2.32 -2.41 -3.98
CA VAL A 82 3.31 -2.55 -2.90
C VAL A 82 4.03 -3.89 -3.03
N SER A 83 5.31 -3.90 -2.71
CA SER A 83 6.13 -5.09 -2.57
C SER A 83 6.93 -5.02 -1.27
N VAL A 84 7.08 -6.17 -0.62
CA VAL A 84 7.91 -6.35 0.57
C VAL A 84 8.99 -7.35 0.21
N ASN A 85 10.24 -7.07 0.55
CA ASN A 85 11.33 -8.00 0.28
C ASN A 85 11.10 -9.30 1.09
N PRO A 86 11.04 -10.48 0.44
CA PRO A 86 10.80 -11.74 1.13
C PRO A 86 11.96 -12.17 2.04
N ASN A 87 13.15 -11.59 1.86
CA ASN A 87 14.35 -11.88 2.64
C ASN A 87 14.65 -10.80 3.69
N ASP A 88 13.98 -9.65 3.62
CA ASP A 88 14.19 -8.52 4.55
C ASP A 88 12.88 -7.77 4.84
N PRO A 89 12.27 -7.93 6.04
CA PRO A 89 11.04 -7.23 6.39
C PRO A 89 11.20 -5.71 6.51
N ALA A 90 12.44 -5.19 6.57
CA ALA A 90 12.69 -3.76 6.63
C ALA A 90 12.55 -3.07 5.28
N SER A 91 12.61 -3.82 4.17
CA SER A 91 12.58 -3.30 2.81
C SER A 91 11.18 -3.40 2.19
N ILE A 92 10.56 -2.24 1.98
CA ILE A 92 9.18 -2.11 1.47
C ILE A 92 9.16 -1.03 0.39
N TRP A 93 8.57 -1.34 -0.76
CA TRP A 93 8.55 -0.46 -1.90
C TRP A 93 7.15 -0.38 -2.52
N CYS A 94 6.78 0.82 -2.94
CA CYS A 94 5.56 1.13 -3.64
C CYS A 94 5.85 1.85 -4.95
N VAL A 95 4.94 1.71 -5.90
CA VAL A 95 4.96 2.49 -7.14
C VAL A 95 3.67 3.23 -7.34
N THR A 96 3.76 4.45 -7.83
CA THR A 96 2.61 5.22 -8.27
C THR A 96 2.45 5.10 -9.78
N ARG A 97 1.22 5.29 -10.26
CA ARG A 97 0.90 5.30 -11.70
C ARG A 97 1.74 6.31 -12.47
N GLY A 98 2.10 7.43 -11.83
CA GLY A 98 2.91 8.50 -12.40
C GLY A 98 4.42 8.29 -12.34
N GLY A 99 4.91 7.06 -12.12
CA GLY A 99 6.34 6.74 -12.21
C GLY A 99 7.16 7.13 -10.98
N GLN A 100 6.52 7.41 -9.85
CA GLN A 100 7.21 7.58 -8.56
C GLN A 100 7.38 6.21 -7.91
N VAL A 101 8.59 5.89 -7.47
CA VAL A 101 8.93 4.78 -6.60
C VAL A 101 9.12 5.36 -5.19
N ILE A 102 8.47 4.78 -4.19
CA ILE A 102 8.57 5.22 -2.79
C ILE A 102 8.92 4.01 -1.95
N GLY A 103 9.89 4.11 -1.06
CA GLY A 103 10.27 2.95 -0.24
C GLY A 103 11.05 3.28 1.01
N THR A 104 11.21 2.25 1.83
CA THR A 104 11.96 2.25 3.08
C THR A 104 12.85 1.01 3.12
N GLU A 105 13.99 1.14 3.81
CA GLU A 105 14.90 0.03 4.12
C GLU A 105 15.11 -0.12 5.64
N ASP A 106 14.32 0.61 6.45
CA ASP A 106 14.45 0.67 7.91
C ASP A 106 13.11 0.43 8.61
N SER A 107 12.27 -0.45 8.04
CA SER A 107 10.96 -0.82 8.59
C SER A 107 9.98 0.36 8.71
N GLY A 108 10.16 1.39 7.87
CA GLY A 108 9.31 2.57 7.80
C GLY A 108 9.69 3.69 8.78
N ALA A 109 10.90 3.66 9.34
CA ALA A 109 11.40 4.77 10.16
C ALA A 109 11.76 6.00 9.29
N SER A 110 12.25 5.77 8.08
CA SER A 110 12.44 6.77 7.04
C SER A 110 12.02 6.25 5.67
N TRP A 111 11.64 7.18 4.81
CA TRP A 111 11.18 6.89 3.45
C TRP A 111 11.93 7.74 2.45
N THR A 112 12.18 7.14 1.29
CA THR A 112 12.79 7.78 0.14
C THR A 112 11.81 7.76 -1.02
N ASP A 113 11.94 8.73 -1.91
CA ASP A 113 11.27 8.70 -3.19
C ASP A 113 12.28 8.82 -4.34
N HIS A 114 11.97 8.13 -5.43
CA HIS A 114 12.75 8.12 -6.65
C HIS A 114 11.81 8.23 -7.85
N ARG A 115 12.21 9.01 -8.86
CA ARG A 115 11.47 9.12 -10.11
C ARG A 115 12.09 8.20 -11.15
N LEU A 116 11.25 7.37 -11.76
CA LEU A 116 11.63 6.67 -12.98
C LEU A 116 11.95 7.67 -14.11
N PRO A 117 12.63 7.24 -15.19
CA PRO A 117 12.99 8.12 -16.29
C PRO A 117 11.81 8.94 -16.82
N ASP A 118 12.11 10.12 -17.35
CA ASP A 118 11.11 11.04 -17.86
C ASP A 118 10.19 10.39 -18.90
N GLY A 119 8.89 10.70 -18.82
CA GLY A 119 7.86 10.13 -19.69
C GLY A 119 7.33 8.75 -19.26
N VAL A 120 7.89 8.14 -18.22
CA VAL A 120 7.31 6.92 -17.63
C VAL A 120 6.00 7.25 -16.93
N HIS A 121 4.92 6.65 -17.44
CA HIS A 121 3.59 6.69 -16.89
C HIS A 121 3.01 5.28 -16.92
N ASP A 122 1.89 5.06 -16.24
CA ASP A 122 1.20 3.76 -16.23
C ASP A 122 2.05 2.63 -15.64
N VAL A 123 2.75 2.92 -14.53
CA VAL A 123 3.41 1.87 -13.74
C VAL A 123 2.38 1.11 -12.92
N TYR A 124 2.34 -0.21 -13.07
CA TYR A 124 1.30 -1.05 -12.44
C TYR A 124 1.81 -1.96 -11.34
N THR A 125 3.10 -2.29 -11.31
CA THR A 125 3.64 -3.31 -10.41
C THR A 125 5.09 -3.00 -10.05
N VAL A 126 5.52 -3.56 -8.92
CA VAL A 126 6.88 -3.52 -8.39
C VAL A 126 7.16 -4.86 -7.73
N ALA A 127 8.42 -5.30 -7.75
CA ALA A 127 8.87 -6.49 -7.05
C ALA A 127 10.20 -6.18 -6.34
N CYS A 128 10.40 -6.80 -5.19
CA CYS A 128 11.64 -6.75 -4.40
C CYS A 128 12.21 -8.17 -4.30
N VAL A 129 13.53 -8.29 -4.29
CA VAL A 129 14.25 -9.58 -4.23
C VAL A 129 15.26 -9.61 -3.10
#